data_AF-A0A1V5J4F9-F1
#
_entry.id   AF-A0A1V5J4F9-F1
#
_cell.length_a   1.000
_cell.length_b   1.000
_cell.length_c   1.000
_cell.angle_alpha   90.00
_cell.angle_beta   90.00
_cell.angle_gamma   90.00
#
_symmetry.space_group_name_H-M   'P 1'
#
loop_
_entity.id
_entity.type
_entity.pdbx_description
1 polymer ?
#
loop_
_entity_poly.entity_id
_entity_poly.type
_entity_poly.pdbx_seq_one_letter_code
_entity_poly.pdbx_strand_id
1 'polypeptide(L)'
;MLRLARITGDTILEERSEKIAEVFSSEVAQYPLVHTQFLAALDFSLGPSYEIVIAGKVEDKDTQEMIKTLRKNFLPNKVVLLMPLSTGLPEIVKIAPFLSSFFSSDAQVKVYVYSNYSCRKPAENAEELITLLSG
;
A
#
# COMPACT_ATOMS: atom_id res chain seq x y z
N MET A 1 -3.18 -11.67 6.37
CA MET A 1 -1.77 -11.92 6.01
C MET A 1 -1.35 -11.05 4.83
N LEU A 2 -2.09 -11.04 3.71
CA LEU A 2 -1.86 -10.16 2.54
C LEU A 2 -1.50 -8.70 2.86
N ARG A 3 -2.31 -7.99 3.66
CA ARG A 3 -1.99 -6.60 4.04
C ARG A 3 -0.66 -6.46 4.78
N LEU A 4 -0.32 -7.43 5.63
CA LEU A 4 0.94 -7.40 6.37
C LEU A 4 2.12 -7.70 5.44
N ALA A 5 1.95 -8.58 4.45
CA ALA A 5 2.93 -8.80 3.39
C ALA A 5 3.25 -7.48 2.67
N ARG A 6 2.21 -6.72 2.26
CA ARG A 6 2.39 -5.41 1.63
C ARG A 6 3.02 -4.35 2.54
N ILE A 7 2.72 -4.37 3.83
CA ILE A 7 3.30 -3.43 4.81
C ILE A 7 4.79 -3.72 5.03
N THR A 8 5.17 -4.98 5.14
CA THR A 8 6.52 -5.40 5.57
C THR A 8 7.46 -5.71 4.40
N GLY A 9 6.89 -6.00 3.22
CA GLY A 9 7.63 -6.59 2.10
C GLY A 9 7.96 -8.07 2.29
N ASP A 10 7.36 -8.75 3.29
CA ASP A 10 7.61 -10.17 3.56
C ASP A 10 6.80 -11.06 2.62
N THR A 11 7.50 -11.65 1.63
CA THR A 11 6.91 -12.54 0.62
C THR A 11 6.39 -13.85 1.22
N ILE A 12 6.90 -14.29 2.38
CA ILE A 12 6.42 -15.52 3.05
C ILE A 12 4.95 -15.36 3.47
N LEU A 13 4.55 -14.14 3.85
CA LEU A 13 3.16 -13.85 4.20
C LEU A 13 2.23 -13.88 2.97
N GLU A 14 2.75 -13.53 1.79
CA GLU A 14 2.03 -13.61 0.52
C GLU A 14 1.85 -15.08 0.11
N GLU A 15 2.94 -15.85 0.04
CA GLU A 15 2.93 -17.29 -0.27
C GLU A 15 1.97 -18.09 0.62
N ARG A 16 1.98 -17.80 1.94
CA ARG A 16 1.04 -18.44 2.88
C ARG A 16 -0.41 -18.04 2.62
N SER A 17 -0.66 -16.81 2.21
CA SER A 17 -2.01 -16.35 1.86
C SER A 17 -2.52 -17.05 0.61
N GLU A 18 -1.66 -17.23 -0.40
CA GLU A 18 -1.96 -18.00 -1.62
C GLU A 18 -2.27 -19.46 -1.30
N LYS A 19 -1.49 -20.09 -0.41
CA LYS A 19 -1.75 -21.49 -0.03
C LYS A 19 -3.08 -21.66 0.68
N ILE A 20 -3.47 -20.71 1.54
CA ILE A 20 -4.80 -20.68 2.16
C ILE A 20 -5.87 -20.55 1.07
N ALA A 21 -5.66 -19.67 0.09
CA ALA A 21 -6.60 -19.49 -1.02
C ALA A 21 -6.82 -20.80 -1.81
N GLU A 22 -5.74 -21.51 -2.10
CA GLU A 22 -5.76 -22.77 -2.84
C GLU A 22 -6.51 -23.87 -2.07
N VAL A 23 -6.16 -24.07 -0.79
CA VAL A 23 -6.72 -25.16 0.05
C VAL A 23 -8.23 -25.02 0.24
N PHE A 24 -8.73 -23.79 0.44
CA PHE A 24 -10.14 -23.54 0.73
C PHE A 24 -10.96 -23.20 -0.54
N SER A 25 -10.35 -23.22 -1.72
CA SER A 25 -10.99 -22.81 -2.98
C SER A 25 -12.31 -23.53 -3.27
N SER A 26 -12.37 -24.84 -3.06
CA SER A 26 -13.57 -25.64 -3.34
C SER A 26 -14.71 -25.34 -2.36
N GLU A 27 -14.41 -25.17 -1.08
CA GLU A 27 -15.40 -24.84 -0.05
C GLU A 27 -15.97 -23.44 -0.26
N VAL A 28 -15.10 -22.46 -0.55
CA VAL A 28 -15.49 -21.08 -0.84
C VAL A 28 -16.34 -21.00 -2.11
N ALA A 29 -16.02 -21.78 -3.13
CA ALA A 29 -16.83 -21.86 -4.35
C ALA A 29 -18.22 -22.47 -4.10
N GLN A 30 -18.34 -23.42 -3.17
CA GLN A 30 -19.60 -24.06 -2.82
C GLN A 30 -20.51 -23.15 -1.98
N TYR A 31 -19.95 -22.37 -1.06
CA TYR A 31 -20.70 -21.50 -0.14
C TYR A 31 -20.16 -20.07 -0.06
N PRO A 32 -20.09 -19.31 -1.16
CA PRO A 32 -19.44 -17.99 -1.19
C PRO A 32 -20.04 -16.99 -0.19
N LEU A 33 -21.35 -17.08 0.06
CA LEU A 33 -22.07 -16.18 0.97
C LEU A 33 -21.63 -16.28 2.44
N VAL A 34 -21.08 -17.42 2.89
CA VAL A 34 -20.60 -17.55 4.28
C VAL A 34 -19.11 -17.21 4.42
N HIS A 35 -18.41 -16.99 3.31
CA HIS A 35 -16.97 -16.68 3.26
C HIS A 35 -16.68 -15.25 2.77
N THR A 36 -17.54 -14.27 3.08
CA THR A 36 -17.43 -12.89 2.55
C THR A 36 -16.10 -12.20 2.87
N GLN A 37 -15.52 -12.44 4.05
CA GLN A 37 -14.20 -11.89 4.40
C GLN A 37 -13.06 -12.55 3.60
N PHE A 38 -13.20 -13.84 3.28
CA PHE A 38 -12.27 -14.52 2.39
C PHE A 38 -12.36 -13.96 0.97
N LEU A 39 -13.58 -13.74 0.47
CA LEU A 39 -13.80 -13.13 -0.84
C LEU A 39 -13.24 -11.70 -0.89
N ALA A 40 -13.37 -10.91 0.17
CA ALA A 40 -12.73 -9.59 0.26
C ALA A 40 -11.19 -9.68 0.26
N ALA A 41 -10.61 -10.69 0.93
CA ALA A 41 -9.17 -10.93 0.89
C ALA A 41 -8.71 -11.42 -0.50
N LEU A 42 -9.52 -12.24 -1.17
CA LEU A 42 -9.25 -12.71 -2.53
C LEU A 42 -9.31 -11.55 -3.53
N ASP A 43 -10.32 -10.68 -3.42
CA ASP A 43 -10.45 -9.43 -4.19
C ASP A 43 -9.21 -8.53 -3.99
N PHE A 44 -8.75 -8.36 -2.75
CA PHE A 44 -7.50 -7.66 -2.46
C PHE A 44 -6.28 -8.29 -3.14
N SER A 45 -6.21 -9.62 -3.17
CA SER A 45 -5.08 -10.37 -3.77
C SER A 45 -5.07 -10.30 -5.29
N LEU A 46 -6.24 -10.39 -5.92
CA LEU A 46 -6.40 -10.38 -7.38
C LEU A 46 -6.25 -8.96 -7.94
N GLY A 47 -6.62 -7.95 -7.14
CA GLY A 47 -6.44 -6.55 -7.47
C GLY A 47 -7.54 -5.94 -8.34
N PRO A 48 -7.41 -4.65 -8.70
CA PRO A 48 -6.23 -3.82 -8.46
C PRO A 48 -6.03 -3.50 -6.97
N SER A 49 -4.81 -3.68 -6.48
CA SER A 49 -4.37 -3.20 -5.17
C SER A 49 -3.38 -2.06 -5.36
N TYR A 50 -3.36 -1.15 -4.39
CA TYR A 50 -2.56 0.06 -4.42
C TYR A 50 -1.63 0.09 -3.22
N GLU A 51 -0.32 0.03 -3.47
CA GLU A 51 0.70 0.24 -2.47
C GLU A 51 1.24 1.65 -2.62
N ILE A 52 1.04 2.46 -1.58
CA ILE A 52 1.29 3.89 -1.62
C ILE A 52 2.33 4.24 -0.56
N VAL A 53 3.48 4.74 -1.00
CA VAL A 53 4.53 5.24 -0.10
C VAL A 53 4.57 6.76 -0.18
N ILE A 54 4.33 7.42 0.94
CA ILE A 54 4.52 8.87 1.08
C ILE A 54 5.89 9.09 1.69
N ALA A 55 6.84 9.65 0.93
CA ALA A 55 8.12 10.10 1.44
C ALA A 55 8.05 11.60 1.71
N GLY A 56 8.01 11.99 2.98
CA GLY A 56 7.81 13.38 3.37
C GLY A 56 7.97 13.63 4.87
N LYS A 57 8.07 14.89 5.27
CA LYS A 57 8.13 15.27 6.69
C LYS A 57 6.71 15.24 7.28
N VAL A 58 6.55 14.61 8.44
CA VAL A 58 5.22 14.45 9.06
C VAL A 58 4.52 15.79 9.28
N GLU A 59 5.26 16.83 9.68
CA GLU A 59 4.71 18.15 10.01
C GLU A 59 4.55 19.06 8.79
N ASP A 60 5.02 18.63 7.62
CA ASP A 60 4.95 19.42 6.41
C ASP A 60 3.52 19.47 5.84
N LYS A 61 3.12 20.65 5.37
CA LYS A 61 1.76 20.90 4.92
C LYS A 61 1.40 20.06 3.70
N ASP A 62 2.32 19.92 2.75
CA ASP A 62 2.09 19.18 1.52
C ASP A 62 1.96 17.68 1.83
N THR A 63 2.80 17.17 2.76
CA THR A 63 2.68 15.80 3.27
C THR A 63 1.32 15.54 3.93
N GLN A 64 0.84 16.46 4.77
CA GLN A 64 -0.48 16.34 5.40
C GLN A 64 -1.63 16.41 4.37
N GLU A 65 -1.49 17.22 3.33
CA GLU A 65 -2.45 17.32 2.24
C GLU A 65 -2.55 16.00 1.46
N MET A 66 -1.42 15.36 1.14
CA MET A 66 -1.40 14.04 0.51
C MET A 66 -2.14 12.99 1.35
N ILE A 67 -1.84 12.93 2.66
CA ILE A 67 -2.51 12.00 3.59
C ILE A 67 -4.02 12.26 3.62
N LYS A 68 -4.43 13.53 3.68
CA LYS A 68 -5.84 13.92 3.69
C LYS A 68 -6.54 13.51 2.39
N THR A 69 -5.90 13.71 1.25
CA THR A 69 -6.40 13.31 -0.06
C THR A 69 -6.64 11.80 -0.13
N LEU A 70 -5.68 10.99 0.32
CA LEU A 70 -5.85 9.53 0.40
C LEU A 70 -6.97 9.10 1.35
N ARG A 71 -7.22 9.83 2.43
CA ARG A 71 -8.30 9.52 3.38
C ARG A 71 -9.68 9.95 2.90
N LYS A 72 -9.76 10.96 2.02
CA LYS A 72 -11.02 11.50 1.49
C LYS A 72 -11.70 10.54 0.51
N ASN A 73 -10.91 9.90 -0.35
CA ASN A 73 -11.43 8.97 -1.36
C ASN A 73 -11.39 7.54 -0.83
N PHE A 74 -12.55 6.87 -0.85
CA PHE A 74 -12.60 5.44 -0.57
C PHE A 74 -11.96 4.69 -1.74
N LEU A 75 -10.84 4.04 -1.47
CA LEU A 75 -10.13 3.18 -2.41
C LEU A 75 -10.06 1.81 -1.77
N PRO A 76 -10.88 0.84 -2.22
CA PRO A 76 -10.75 -0.52 -1.75
C PRO A 76 -9.33 -1.00 -2.07
N ASN A 77 -8.78 -1.85 -1.21
CA ASN A 77 -7.49 -2.51 -1.43
C ASN A 77 -6.24 -1.62 -1.51
N LYS A 78 -6.25 -0.44 -0.86
CA LYS A 78 -5.03 0.34 -0.63
C LYS A 78 -4.28 -0.04 0.66
N VAL A 79 -2.96 0.05 0.59
CA VAL A 79 -2.02 0.04 1.71
C VAL A 79 -1.18 1.31 1.61
N VAL A 80 -1.11 2.07 2.70
CA VAL A 80 -0.41 3.35 2.74
C VAL A 80 0.67 3.29 3.81
N LEU A 81 1.91 3.59 3.42
CA LEU A 81 3.06 3.70 4.29
C LEU A 81 3.60 5.12 4.23
N LEU A 82 3.95 5.67 5.39
CA LEU A 82 4.66 6.94 5.50
C LEU A 82 6.13 6.63 5.77
N MET A 83 7.02 7.18 4.95
CA MET A 83 8.45 7.21 5.14
C MET A 83 8.86 8.62 5.59
N PRO A 84 9.00 8.87 6.91
CA PRO A 84 9.34 10.18 7.42
C PRO A 84 10.75 10.61 6.96
N LEU A 85 10.86 11.80 6.38
CA LEU A 85 12.16 12.42 6.13
C LEU A 85 12.64 13.07 7.43
N SER A 86 13.62 12.45 8.09
CA SER A 86 14.19 12.93 9.35
C SER A 86 15.70 12.75 9.37
N THR A 87 16.40 13.33 10.35
CA THR A 87 17.86 13.27 10.48
C THR A 87 18.40 11.88 10.87
N GLY A 88 17.52 10.91 11.16
CA GLY A 88 17.88 9.53 11.48
C GLY A 88 17.05 8.51 10.72
N LEU A 89 17.42 7.22 10.83
CA LEU A 89 16.67 6.13 10.22
C LEU A 89 15.30 6.01 10.89
N PRO A 90 14.19 6.17 10.16
CA PRO A 90 12.86 6.05 10.75
C PRO A 90 12.57 4.63 11.27
N GLU A 91 11.89 4.52 12.41
CA GLU A 91 11.51 3.24 13.02
C GLU A 91 10.73 2.32 12.07
N ILE A 92 9.94 2.90 11.15
CA ILE A 92 9.18 2.13 10.15
C ILE A 92 10.08 1.27 9.25
N VAL A 93 11.34 1.67 9.04
CA VAL A 93 12.31 0.88 8.25
C VAL A 93 12.65 -0.44 8.95
N LYS A 94 12.51 -0.55 10.28
CA LYS A 94 12.69 -1.83 10.98
C LYS A 94 11.58 -2.83 10.67
N ILE A 95 10.38 -2.33 10.34
CA ILE A 95 9.20 -3.14 9.98
C ILE A 95 9.14 -3.38 8.47
N ALA A 96 9.53 -2.37 7.69
CA ALA A 96 9.45 -2.33 6.24
C ALA A 96 10.80 -1.89 5.65
N PRO A 97 11.82 -2.77 5.61
CA PRO A 97 13.18 -2.39 5.22
C PRO A 97 13.28 -1.77 3.82
N PHE A 98 12.40 -2.18 2.89
CA PHE A 98 12.36 -1.66 1.52
C PHE A 98 12.09 -0.14 1.47
N LEU A 99 11.50 0.45 2.53
CA LEU A 99 11.25 1.88 2.61
C LEU A 99 12.52 2.73 2.60
N SER A 100 13.69 2.15 2.93
CA SER A 100 14.96 2.87 2.89
C SER A 100 15.31 3.39 1.49
N SER A 101 14.80 2.75 0.43
CA SER A 101 15.02 3.15 -0.96
C SER A 101 14.27 4.44 -1.36
N PHE A 102 13.27 4.86 -0.56
CA PHE A 102 12.50 6.08 -0.78
C PHE A 102 13.02 7.26 0.05
N PHE A 103 14.12 7.07 0.78
CA PHE A 103 14.77 8.17 1.46
C PHE A 103 15.29 9.18 0.43
N SER A 104 14.94 10.45 0.61
CA SER A 104 15.43 11.53 -0.22
C SER A 104 16.02 12.62 0.67
N SER A 105 17.14 13.21 0.23
CA SER A 105 17.68 14.43 0.82
C SER A 105 16.89 15.68 0.40
N ASP A 106 15.99 15.53 -0.57
CA ASP A 106 15.08 16.57 -1.03
C ASP A 106 14.06 16.91 0.07
N ALA A 107 13.72 18.19 0.21
CA ALA A 107 12.75 18.65 1.20
C ALA A 107 11.30 18.43 0.75
N GLN A 108 11.08 18.16 -0.53
CA GLN A 108 9.75 18.03 -1.13
C GLN A 108 9.13 16.65 -0.88
N VAL A 109 7.82 16.63 -0.63
CA VAL A 109 7.05 15.38 -0.52
C VAL A 109 6.98 14.66 -1.86
N LYS A 110 7.14 13.34 -1.85
CA LYS A 110 6.96 12.48 -3.03
C LYS A 110 6.06 11.31 -2.67
N VAL A 111 5.07 11.04 -3.52
CA VAL A 111 4.14 9.91 -3.33
C VAL A 111 4.34 8.89 -4.44
N TYR A 112 4.80 7.71 -4.05
CA TYR A 112 5.03 6.59 -4.95
C TYR A 112 3.80 5.70 -4.91
N VAL A 113 3.26 5.39 -6.09
CA VAL A 113 2.08 4.53 -6.24
C VAL A 113 2.48 3.31 -7.07
N TYR A 114 2.39 2.14 -6.44
CA TYR A 114 2.60 0.85 -7.05
C TYR A 114 1.27 0.14 -7.24
N SER A 115 1.08 -0.43 -8.42
CA SER A 115 -0.05 -1.29 -8.74
C SER A 115 0.34 -2.29 -9.82
N ASN A 116 -0.14 -3.53 -9.74
CA ASN A 116 0.12 -4.61 -10.70
C ASN A 116 1.62 -4.76 -11.03
N TYR A 117 2.49 -4.80 -10.02
CA TYR A 117 3.95 -4.94 -10.17
C TYR A 117 4.63 -3.81 -10.96
N SER A 118 3.97 -2.67 -11.16
CA SER A 118 4.51 -1.50 -11.86
C SER A 118 4.53 -0.26 -10.97
N CYS A 119 5.64 0.46 -11.00
CA CYS A 119 5.77 1.77 -10.37
C CYS A 119 5.35 2.85 -11.38
N ARG A 120 4.45 3.75 -10.98
CA ARG A 120 4.17 4.98 -11.75
C ARG A 120 5.16 6.08 -11.35
N LYS A 121 5.24 7.16 -12.15
CA LYS A 121 6.00 8.36 -11.77
C LYS A 121 5.49 8.85 -10.40
N PRO A 122 6.38 9.23 -9.45
CA PRO A 122 5.94 9.76 -8.17
C PRO A 122 5.11 11.03 -8.36
N ALA A 123 4.01 11.14 -7.63
CA ALA A 123 3.22 12.37 -7.55
C ALA A 123 3.87 13.36 -6.58
N GLU A 124 3.90 14.63 -6.98
CA GLU A 124 4.50 15.72 -6.20
C GLU A 124 3.42 16.62 -5.56
N ASN A 125 2.17 16.54 -6.01
CA ASN A 125 1.02 17.25 -5.44
C ASN A 125 -0.25 16.38 -5.38
N ALA A 126 -1.28 16.86 -4.67
CA ALA A 126 -2.52 16.13 -4.45
C ALA A 126 -3.31 15.88 -5.75
N GLU A 127 -3.24 16.79 -6.72
CA GLU A 127 -3.93 16.65 -8.01
C GLU A 127 -3.34 15.48 -8.81
N GLU A 128 -2.01 15.42 -8.93
CA GLU A 128 -1.30 14.30 -9.55
C GLU A 128 -1.62 12.97 -8.86
N LEU A 129 -1.64 12.96 -7.53
CA LEU A 129 -1.98 11.75 -6.76
C LEU A 129 -3.40 11.25 -7.09
N ILE A 130 -4.37 12.15 -7.21
CA ILE A 130 -5.74 11.78 -7.59
C ILE A 130 -5.75 11.20 -9.00
N THR A 131 -5.04 11.81 -9.95
CA THR A 131 -4.93 11.29 -11.33
C THR A 131 -4.33 9.88 -11.34
N LEU A 132 -3.30 9.61 -10.53
CA LEU A 132 -2.69 8.29 -10.43
C LEU A 132 -3.64 7.22 -9.86
N LEU A 133 -4.63 7.60 -9.06
CA LEU A 133 -5.55 6.69 -8.36
C LEU A 133 -6.93 6.57 -9.02
N SER A 134 -7.19 7.36 -10.07
CA SER A 134 -8.49 7.38 -10.78
C SER A 134 -8.54 6.45 -12.01
N GLY A 135 -7.55 5.56 -12.15
CA GLY A 135 -7.43 4.63 -13.29
C GLY A 135 -7.71 3.19 -12.94
#